data_AF-A0A7J7GQ42-F1
#
_entry.id   AF-A0A7J7GQ42-F1
#
_cell.length_a   1.000
_cell.length_b   1.000
_cell.length_c   1.000
_cell.angle_alpha   90.00
_cell.angle_beta   90.00
_cell.angle_gamma   90.00
#
_symmetry.space_group_name_H-M   'P 1'
#
loop_
_entity.id
_entity.type
_entity.pdbx_description
1 polymer ?
#
loop_
_entity_poly.entity_id
_entity_poly.type
_entity_poly.pdbx_seq_one_letter_code
_entity_poly.pdbx_strand_id
1 'polypeptide(L)' 'MFLKSNLAPGVNIIAAWPQNLGPSALPEDSRRVNFTVMSGTSMACPHVSGIAALIHLAHLT' A
#
# COMPACT_ATOMS: atom_id res chain seq x y z
N MET A 1 -2.58 9.39 -14.95
CA MET A 1 -2.04 8.26 -15.72
C MET A 1 -0.61 7.97 -15.27
N PHE A 2 -0.41 7.29 -14.13
CA PHE A 2 0.91 6.93 -13.58
C PHE A 2 1.39 5.61 -14.23
N LEU A 3 1.96 5.70 -15.45
CA LEU A 3 2.38 4.56 -16.27
C LEU A 3 3.89 4.26 -16.13
N LYS A 4 4.41 4.01 -14.93
CA LYS A 4 5.74 3.42 -14.80
C LYS A 4 5.69 2.27 -13.82
N SER A 5 5.95 1.07 -14.34
CA SER A 5 6.09 -0.18 -13.62
C SER A 5 7.13 -0.03 -12.51
N ASN A 6 6.69 0.27 -11.28
CA ASN A 6 7.51 0.07 -10.10
C ASN A 6 7.72 -1.44 -9.96
N LEU A 7 8.97 -1.89 -9.96
CA LEU A 7 9.39 -3.29 -9.80
C LEU A 7 9.19 -3.75 -8.35
N ALA A 8 7.96 -3.64 -7.84
CA ALA A 8 7.57 -4.01 -6.49
C ALA A 8 6.14 -4.58 -6.49
N PRO A 9 5.83 -5.51 -5.58
CA PRO A 9 4.53 -6.16 -5.53
C PRO A 9 3.44 -5.14 -5.20
N GLY A 10 2.46 -5.03 -6.10
CA GLY A 10 1.34 -4.09 -5.98
C GLY A 10 -0.02 -4.75 -6.19
N VAL A 11 -0.09 -6.08 -6.26
CA VAL A 11 -1.33 -6.85 -6.45
C VAL A 11 -1.56 -7.71 -5.20
N ASN A 12 -2.79 -7.72 -4.70
CA ASN A 12 -3.21 -8.47 -3.51
C ASN A 12 -2.35 -8.20 -2.26
N ILE A 13 -2.03 -6.93 -2.02
CA ILE A 13 -1.25 -6.51 -0.86
C ILE A 13 -2.18 -6.34 0.34
N ILE A 14 -1.84 -6.99 1.46
CA ILE A 14 -2.52 -6.79 2.74
C ILE A 14 -1.95 -5.51 3.37
N ALA A 15 -2.78 -4.50 3.51
CA ALA A 15 -2.41 -3.21 4.11
C ALA A 15 -3.39 -2.82 5.22
N ALA A 16 -2.91 -2.01 6.17
CA ALA A 16 -3.73 -1.50 7.25
C ALA A 16 -4.89 -0.63 6.71
N TRP A 17 -6.08 -0.82 7.26
CA TRP A 17 -7.28 -0.11 6.82
C TRP A 17 -7.87 0.74 7.96
N PRO A 18 -8.31 1.97 7.69
CA PRO A 18 -8.92 2.81 8.71
C PRO A 18 -10.24 2.22 9.22
N GLN A 19 -10.41 2.18 10.54
CA GLN A 19 -11.61 1.64 11.19
C GLN A 19 -12.89 2.48 10.97
N ASN A 20 -12.77 3.62 10.31
CA ASN A 20 -13.90 4.49 9.96
C ASN A 20 -14.48 4.21 8.56
N LEU A 21 -13.80 3.41 7.72
CA LEU A 21 -14.26 3.05 6.38
C LEU A 21 -14.54 1.56 6.27
N GLY A 22 -15.61 1.20 5.57
CA GLY A 22 -15.85 -0.17 5.16
C GLY A 22 -14.76 -0.67 4.18
N PRO A 23 -14.38 -1.95 4.22
CA PRO A 23 -13.35 -2.52 3.34
C PRO A 23 -13.67 -2.42 1.85
N SER A 24 -14.95 -2.33 1.50
CA SER A 24 -15.39 -2.17 0.10
C SER A 24 -15.38 -0.72 -0.38
N ALA A 25 -15.02 0.24 0.48
CA ALA A 25 -15.11 1.69 0.23
C ALA A 25 -16.53 2.17 -0.16
N LEU A 26 -17.56 1.37 0.12
CA LEU A 26 -18.97 1.70 -0.06
C LEU A 26 -19.53 2.26 1.25
N PRO A 27 -20.35 3.32 1.19
CA PRO A 27 -20.97 3.90 2.38
C PRO A 27 -21.93 2.94 3.10
N GLU A 28 -22.44 1.92 2.40
CA GLU A 28 -23.30 0.88 2.95
C GLU A 28 -22.52 -0.26 3.66
N ASP A 29 -21.20 -0.32 3.52
CA ASP A 29 -20.39 -1.37 4.14
C ASP A 29 -20.00 -0.98 5.58
N SER A 30 -20.80 -1.45 6.54
CA SER A 30 -20.59 -1.23 7.98
C SER A 30 -19.51 -2.13 8.61
N ARG A 31 -18.89 -3.02 7.83
CA ARG A 31 -17.88 -3.95 8.35
C ARG A 31 -16.60 -3.20 8.66
N ARG A 32 -16.02 -3.48 9.82
CA ARG A 32 -14.73 -2.93 10.24
C ARG A 32 -13.68 -4.02 10.18
N VAL A 33 -12.61 -3.75 9.45
CA VAL A 33 -11.45 -4.65 9.37
C VAL A 33 -10.19 -3.85 9.65
N ASN A 34 -9.22 -4.47 10.32
CA ASN A 34 -7.93 -3.84 10.59
C ASN A 34 -7.01 -3.88 9.36
N PHE A 35 -7.25 -4.84 8.45
CA PHE A 35 -6.47 -5.04 7.23
C PHE A 35 -7.41 -5.31 6.05
N THR A 36 -7.04 -4.80 4.88
CA THR A 36 -7.73 -5.09 3.62
C THR A 36 -6.74 -5.54 2.55
N VAL A 37 -7.23 -6.20 1.51
CA VAL A 37 -6.44 -6.63 0.35
C VAL A 37 -6.68 -5.63 -0.78
N MET A 38 -5.61 -4.98 -1.24
CA MET A 38 -5.69 -3.96 -2.28
C MET A 38 -4.69 -4.21 -3.39
N SER A 39 -5.05 -3.77 -4.60
CA SER A 39 -4.23 -3.88 -5.81
C SER A 39 -4.13 -2.52 -6.50
N GLY A 40 -2.92 -2.09 -6.85
CA GLY A 40 -2.65 -0.85 -7.55
C GLY A 40 -1.17 -0.45 -7.51
N THR A 41 -0.75 0.42 -8.43
CA THR A 41 0.61 0.99 -8.43
C THR A 41 0.90 1.82 -7.18
N SER A 42 -0.13 2.39 -6.56
CA SER A 42 -0.07 3.07 -5.26
C SER A 42 0.40 2.16 -4.11
N MET A 43 0.21 0.84 -4.22
CA MET A 43 0.63 -0.14 -3.21
C MET A 43 2.08 -0.62 -3.45
N ALA A 44 2.59 -0.50 -4.68
CA ALA A 44 4.00 -0.75 -5.00
C ALA A 44 4.91 0.42 -4.58
N CYS A 45 4.40 1.66 -4.57
CA CYS A 45 5.13 2.86 -4.17
C CYS A 45 5.74 2.79 -2.75
N PRO A 46 5.00 2.43 -1.68
CA PRO A 46 5.57 2.30 -0.33
C PRO A 46 6.62 1.19 -0.20
N HIS A 47 6.57 0.16 -1.05
CA HIS A 47 7.59 -0.91 -1.05
C HIS A 47 8.94 -0.39 -1.55
N VAL A 48 8.94 0.34 -2.67
CA VAL A 48 10.18 0.91 -3.24
C VAL A 48 10.74 2.01 -2.34
N SER A 49 9.88 2.89 -1.80
CA SER A 49 10.33 3.95 -0.89
C SER A 49 10.91 3.39 0.42
N GLY A 50 10.35 2.29 0.93
CA GLY A 50 10.89 1.58 2.09
C GLY A 50 12.30 1.03 1.83
N ILE A 51 12.53 0.39 0.68
CA ILE A 51 13.86 -0.12 0.30
C ILE A 51 14.84 1.04 0.12
N ALA A 52 14.44 2.12 -0.55
CA ALA A 52 15.27 3.31 -0.74
C ALA A 52 15.68 3.94 0.61
N ALA A 53 14.75 4.02 1.57
CA ALA A 53 15.04 4.51 2.91
C ALA A 53 16.04 3.60 3.65
N LEU A 54 15.90 2.28 3.53
CA LEU A 54 16.85 1.33 4.12
C LEU A 54 18.25 1.46 3.51
N ILE A 55 18.35 1.60 2.19
CA ILE A 55 19.64 1.81 1.50
C ILE A 55 20.26 3.13 1.95
N HIS A 56 19.47 4.19 2.08
CA HIS A 56 19.94 5.48 2.56
C HIS A 56 20.48 5.40 3.99
N LEU A 57 19.78 4.69 4.89
CA LEU A 57 20.24 4.45 6.26
C LEU A 57 21.51 3.60 6.32
N ALA A 58 21.65 2.60 5.45
CA ALA A 58 22.82 1.72 5.41
C ALA A 58 24.06 2.38 4.79
N HIS A 59 23.87 3.31 3.84
CA HIS A 59 24.93 4.03 3.14
C HIS A 59 24.81 5.54 3.39
N LEU A 60 24.71 5.94 4.66
CA LEU A 60 24.54 7.33 5.09
C LEU A 60 25.89 8.08 5.16
N THR A 61 26.79 7.77 4.23
CA THR A 61 28.16 8.32 4.12
C THR A 61 28.30 9.21 2.90
#